data_AF-A0A2N7QSC5-F1
#
_entry.id   AF-A0A2N7QSC5-F1
#
_cell.length_a   1.000
_cell.length_b   1.000
_cell.length_c   1.000
_cell.angle_alpha   90.00
_cell.angle_beta   90.00
_cell.angle_gamma   90.00
#
_symmetry.space_group_name_H-M   'P 1'
#
loop_
_entity.id
_entity.type
_entity.pdbx_description
1 polymer ?
#
loop_
_entity_poly.entity_id
_entity_poly.type
_entity_poly.pdbx_seq_one_letter_code
_entity_poly.pdbx_strand_id
1 'polypeptide(L)'
;MDLTTEALRLSMGLARTRAEVASANIANVDTPGYRAQRADFGQAVGLLQQAASHAEMSGETLRVEGERDIASKVTRSDADDAGVQLDGEVADLEAASTDYQSMTAVLSRRFSLMQLALAGRN
;
A
#
# COMPACT_ATOMS: atom_id res chain seq x y z
N MET A 1 11.66 -14.91 -4.15
CA MET A 1 11.65 -14.13 -2.90
C MET A 1 10.61 -14.73 -1.97
N ASP A 2 10.80 -14.63 -0.65
CA ASP A 2 9.89 -15.19 0.36
C ASP A 2 8.52 -14.49 0.32
N LEU A 3 7.42 -15.26 0.42
CA LEU A 3 6.03 -14.79 0.38
C LEU A 3 5.78 -13.59 1.28
N THR A 4 6.33 -13.62 2.48
CA THR A 4 6.08 -12.57 3.47
C THR A 4 6.88 -11.29 3.18
N THR A 5 8.02 -11.38 2.46
CA THR A 5 8.71 -10.20 1.91
C THR A 5 7.91 -9.60 0.76
N GLU A 6 7.30 -10.43 -0.07
CA GLU A 6 6.42 -10.00 -1.17
C GLU A 6 5.16 -9.32 -0.63
N ALA A 7 4.53 -9.88 0.41
CA ALA A 7 3.38 -9.27 1.09
C ALA A 7 3.72 -7.91 1.69
N LEU A 8 4.91 -7.77 2.28
CA LEU A 8 5.36 -6.49 2.83
C LEU A 8 5.60 -5.46 1.72
N ARG A 9 6.14 -5.88 0.56
CA ARG A 9 6.31 -5.00 -0.59
C ARG A 9 4.98 -4.53 -1.15
N LEU A 10 4.02 -5.44 -1.33
CA LEU A 10 2.66 -5.10 -1.78
C LEU A 10 2.02 -4.09 -0.81
N SER A 11 2.09 -4.37 0.49
CA SER A 11 1.51 -3.49 1.51
C SER A 11 2.14 -2.09 1.54
N MET A 12 3.47 -1.99 1.41
CA MET A 12 4.16 -0.70 1.26
C MET A 12 3.74 0.03 -0.02
N GLY A 13 3.54 -0.70 -1.11
CA GLY A 13 3.02 -0.15 -2.36
C GLY A 13 1.63 0.47 -2.19
N LEU A 14 0.73 -0.21 -1.46
CA LEU A 14 -0.61 0.31 -1.14
C LEU A 14 -0.55 1.57 -0.28
N ALA A 15 0.26 1.56 0.78
CA ALA A 15 0.47 2.73 1.63
C ALA A 15 1.01 3.93 0.82
N ARG A 16 1.99 3.69 -0.05
CA ARG A 16 2.51 4.72 -0.96
C ARG A 16 1.42 5.29 -1.86
N THR A 17 0.64 4.44 -2.53
CA THR A 17 -0.44 4.89 -3.42
C THR A 17 -1.53 5.67 -2.67
N ARG A 18 -1.85 5.27 -1.44
CA ARG A 18 -2.79 6.02 -0.58
C ARG A 18 -2.26 7.41 -0.25
N ALA A 19 -0.98 7.51 0.12
CA ALA A 19 -0.33 8.80 0.37
C ALA A 19 -0.28 9.69 -0.89
N GLU A 20 0.01 9.11 -2.06
CA GLU A 20 0.02 9.82 -3.34
C GLU A 20 -1.37 10.41 -3.69
N VAL A 21 -2.43 9.61 -3.54
CA VAL A 21 -3.81 10.06 -3.78
C VAL A 21 -4.22 11.16 -2.81
N ALA A 22 -3.99 10.97 -1.51
CA ALA A 22 -4.29 11.96 -0.49
C ALA A 22 -3.52 13.28 -0.73
N SER A 23 -2.22 13.17 -1.05
CA SER A 23 -1.39 14.34 -1.38
C SER A 23 -1.89 15.06 -2.63
N ALA A 24 -2.34 14.34 -3.66
CA ALA A 24 -2.90 14.94 -4.86
C ALA A 24 -4.22 15.67 -4.56
N ASN A 25 -5.08 15.10 -3.71
CA ASN A 25 -6.32 15.74 -3.28
C ASN A 25 -6.06 17.01 -2.46
N ILE A 26 -5.15 16.95 -1.47
CA ILE A 26 -4.75 18.11 -0.66
C ILE A 26 -4.21 19.23 -1.55
N ALA A 27 -3.33 18.90 -2.50
CA ALA A 27 -2.70 19.91 -3.37
C ALA A 27 -3.70 20.62 -4.29
N ASN A 28 -4.84 20.00 -4.58
CA ASN A 28 -5.83 20.52 -5.52
C ASN A 28 -7.18 20.89 -4.85
N VAL A 29 -7.28 20.89 -3.52
CA VAL A 29 -8.53 21.17 -2.79
C VAL A 29 -9.16 22.51 -3.17
N ASP A 30 -8.35 23.54 -3.37
CA ASP A 30 -8.79 24.89 -3.74
C ASP A 30 -8.87 25.11 -5.26
N THR A 31 -8.65 24.06 -6.07
CA THR A 31 -8.69 24.16 -7.53
C THR A 31 -10.14 24.10 -8.03
N PRO A 32 -10.66 25.16 -8.70
CA PRO A 32 -12.03 25.17 -9.19
C PRO A 32 -12.33 23.99 -10.13
N GLY A 33 -13.41 23.26 -9.86
CA GLY A 33 -13.83 22.12 -10.69
C GLY A 33 -12.98 20.85 -10.51
N TYR A 34 -12.06 20.82 -9.55
CA TYR A 34 -11.34 19.60 -9.20
C TYR A 34 -12.28 18.55 -8.57
N ARG A 35 -12.01 17.28 -8.88
CA ARG A 35 -12.72 16.13 -8.32
C ARG A 35 -11.73 15.24 -7.59
N ALA A 36 -12.09 14.84 -6.37
CA ALA A 36 -11.25 13.98 -5.54
C ALA A 36 -10.84 12.70 -6.29
N GLN A 37 -9.56 12.36 -6.24
CA GLN A 37 -9.03 11.07 -6.65
C GLN A 37 -9.29 10.04 -5.56
N ARG A 38 -9.58 8.81 -5.97
CA ARG A 38 -9.85 7.66 -5.11
C ARG A 38 -9.09 6.46 -5.63
N ALA A 39 -8.56 5.65 -4.71
CA ALA A 39 -7.95 4.38 -5.04
C ALA A 39 -8.78 3.22 -4.47
N ASP A 40 -9.04 2.20 -5.29
CA ASP A 40 -9.67 0.95 -4.85
C ASP A 40 -8.60 -0.10 -4.53
N PHE A 41 -8.48 -0.43 -3.24
CA PHE A 41 -7.52 -1.40 -2.72
C PHE A 41 -8.15 -2.76 -2.39
N GLY A 42 -9.43 -2.97 -2.68
CA GLY A 42 -10.16 -4.17 -2.22
C GLY A 42 -9.52 -5.48 -2.68
N GLN A 43 -9.06 -5.54 -3.94
CA GLN A 43 -8.41 -6.73 -4.49
C GLN A 43 -7.04 -6.98 -3.85
N ALA A 44 -6.21 -5.95 -3.73
CA ALA A 44 -4.89 -6.06 -3.11
C ALA A 44 -4.96 -6.45 -1.62
N VAL A 45 -5.95 -5.92 -0.88
CA VAL A 45 -6.21 -6.32 0.51
C VAL A 45 -6.67 -7.78 0.58
N GLY A 46 -7.52 -8.21 -0.36
CA GLY A 46 -7.92 -9.61 -0.50
C GLY A 46 -6.72 -10.54 -0.74
N LEU A 47 -5.80 -10.16 -1.62
CA LEU A 47 -4.55 -10.89 -1.88
C LEU A 47 -3.67 -10.99 -0.63
N LEU A 48 -3.53 -9.91 0.14
CA LEU A 48 -2.79 -9.92 1.41
C LEU A 48 -3.43 -10.84 2.46
N GLN A 49 -4.76 -10.85 2.56
CA GLN A 49 -5.48 -11.75 3.46
C GLN A 49 -5.31 -13.23 3.05
N GLN A 50 -5.34 -13.50 1.74
CA GLN A 50 -5.08 -14.85 1.23
C GLN A 50 -3.63 -15.27 1.52
N ALA A 51 -2.64 -14.39 1.29
CA ALA A 51 -1.24 -14.65 1.62
C ALA A 51 -1.01 -14.89 3.11
N ALA A 52 -1.80 -14.27 3.99
CA ALA A 52 -1.73 -14.46 5.44
C ALA A 52 -2.42 -15.76 5.93
N SER A 53 -3.43 -16.25 5.20
CA SER A 53 -4.27 -17.39 5.62
C SER A 53 -3.92 -18.71 4.93
N HIS A 54 -3.41 -18.66 3.70
CA HIS A 54 -3.13 -19.85 2.88
C HIS A 54 -1.64 -20.07 2.72
N ALA A 55 -1.16 -21.21 3.25
CA ALA A 55 0.25 -21.61 3.14
C ALA A 55 0.70 -21.96 1.71
N GLU A 56 -0.23 -22.14 0.76
CA GLU A 56 0.08 -22.56 -0.60
C GLU A 56 0.33 -21.40 -1.58
N MET A 57 0.07 -20.15 -1.18
CA MET A 57 0.33 -19.01 -2.06
C MET A 57 1.85 -18.81 -2.22
N SER A 58 2.31 -18.81 -3.46
CA SER A 58 3.72 -18.51 -3.76
C SER A 58 3.97 -17.01 -3.78
N GLY A 59 5.13 -16.57 -3.28
CA GLY A 59 5.52 -15.16 -3.31
C GLY A 59 5.53 -14.57 -4.73
N GLU A 60 5.87 -15.36 -5.74
CA GLU A 60 5.85 -14.92 -7.14
C GLU A 60 4.43 -14.62 -7.64
N THR A 61 3.44 -15.43 -7.26
CA THR A 61 2.03 -15.19 -7.60
C THR A 61 1.55 -13.90 -6.96
N LEU A 62 1.85 -13.69 -5.67
CA LEU A 62 1.49 -12.46 -4.96
C LEU A 62 2.12 -11.22 -5.59
N ARG A 63 3.36 -11.32 -6.05
CA ARG A 63 4.07 -10.25 -6.75
C ARG A 63 3.36 -9.85 -8.02
N VAL A 64 3.09 -10.82 -8.91
CA VAL A 64 2.50 -10.57 -10.23
C VAL A 64 1.09 -10.02 -10.11
N GLU A 65 0.25 -10.62 -9.26
CA GLU A 65 -1.13 -10.16 -9.06
C GLU A 65 -1.17 -8.80 -8.33
N GLY A 66 -0.35 -8.62 -7.29
CA GLY A 66 -0.29 -7.38 -6.53
C GLY A 66 0.23 -6.19 -7.34
N GLU A 67 1.20 -6.39 -8.23
CA GLU A 67 1.76 -5.34 -9.09
C GLU A 67 0.75 -4.87 -10.16
N ARG A 68 -0.03 -5.80 -10.73
CA ARG A 68 -1.16 -5.47 -11.62
C ARG A 68 -2.22 -4.63 -10.93
N ASP A 69 -2.53 -4.92 -9.67
CA ASP A 69 -3.58 -4.24 -8.93
C ASP A 69 -3.20 -2.82 -8.51
N ILE A 70 -1.97 -2.60 -8.01
CA ILE A 70 -1.51 -1.25 -7.62
C ILE A 70 -1.50 -0.31 -8.84
N ALA A 71 -1.10 -0.82 -10.01
CA ALA A 71 -0.96 -0.01 -11.21
C ALA A 71 -2.30 0.46 -11.82
N SER A 72 -3.45 -0.11 -11.44
CA SER A 72 -4.66 -0.04 -12.26
C SER A 72 -5.89 0.62 -11.63
N LYS A 73 -5.80 1.19 -10.41
CA LYS A 73 -7.02 1.56 -9.67
C LYS A 73 -7.08 2.94 -9.01
N VAL A 74 -6.33 3.93 -9.51
CA VAL A 74 -6.60 5.33 -9.16
C VAL A 74 -7.61 5.91 -10.15
N THR A 75 -8.83 6.19 -9.68
CA THR A 75 -9.89 6.83 -10.46
C THR A 75 -10.23 8.19 -9.88
N ARG A 76 -10.83 9.08 -10.67
CA ARG A 76 -11.51 10.25 -10.12
C ARG A 76 -12.86 9.81 -9.56
N SER A 77 -13.28 10.43 -8.48
CA SER A 77 -14.61 10.21 -7.92
C SER A 77 -15.67 10.70 -8.92
N ASP A 78 -16.55 9.80 -9.31
CA ASP A 78 -17.74 10.09 -10.13
C ASP A 78 -18.98 10.41 -9.28
N ALA A 79 -18.85 10.41 -7.95
CA ALA A 79 -19.95 10.73 -7.05
C ALA A 79 -20.35 12.21 -7.16
N ASP A 80 -21.66 12.51 -7.01
CA ASP A 80 -22.18 13.89 -6.99
C ASP A 80 -21.58 14.73 -5.84
N ASP A 81 -21.10 14.07 -4.77
CA ASP A 81 -20.30 14.65 -3.69
C ASP A 81 -18.79 14.36 -3.92
N ALA A 82 -18.27 14.75 -5.09
CA ALA A 82 -16.84 14.60 -5.43
C ALA A 82 -15.94 15.68 -4.79
N GLY A 83 -16.47 16.41 -3.80
CA GLY A 83 -15.72 17.40 -3.03
C GLY A 83 -14.54 16.76 -2.29
N VAL A 84 -13.44 17.49 -2.21
CA VAL A 84 -12.28 17.08 -1.40
C VAL A 84 -12.53 17.53 0.04
N GLN A 85 -12.50 16.60 1.00
CA GLN A 85 -12.57 16.93 2.42
C GLN A 85 -11.16 16.96 3.01
N LEU A 86 -10.58 18.16 3.14
CA LEU A 86 -9.18 18.36 3.50
C LEU A 86 -8.76 17.60 4.77
N ASP A 87 -9.55 17.68 5.84
CA ASP A 87 -9.23 17.01 7.10
C ASP A 87 -9.13 15.48 6.94
N GLY A 88 -9.99 14.91 6.10
CA GLY A 88 -9.97 13.48 5.77
C GLY A 88 -8.75 13.07 4.96
N GLU A 89 -8.39 13.87 3.95
CA GLU A 89 -7.21 13.61 3.13
C GLU A 89 -5.91 13.73 3.96
N VAL A 90 -5.82 14.71 4.87
CA VAL A 90 -4.68 14.84 5.78
C VAL A 90 -4.60 13.63 6.70
N ALA A 91 -5.72 13.20 7.29
CA ALA A 91 -5.75 11.99 8.12
C ALA A 91 -5.31 10.74 7.33
N ASP A 92 -5.76 10.60 6.09
CA ASP A 92 -5.38 9.49 5.20
C ASP A 92 -3.89 9.51 4.85
N LEU A 93 -3.31 10.69 4.59
CA LEU A 93 -1.88 10.86 4.32
C LEU A 93 -1.02 10.47 5.53
N GLU A 94 -1.40 10.92 6.72
CA GLU A 94 -0.68 10.61 7.96
C GLU A 94 -0.76 9.12 8.31
N ALA A 95 -1.95 8.52 8.17
CA ALA A 95 -2.15 7.08 8.36
C ALA A 95 -1.27 6.27 7.39
N ALA A 96 -1.31 6.60 6.10
CA ALA A 96 -0.49 5.94 5.08
C ALA A 96 1.02 6.07 5.35
N SER A 97 1.47 7.25 5.80
CA SER A 97 2.87 7.49 6.15
C SER A 97 3.32 6.65 7.34
N THR A 98 2.48 6.57 8.37
CA THR A 98 2.73 5.74 9.57
C THR A 98 2.79 4.26 9.21
N ASP A 99 1.85 3.78 8.38
CA ASP A 99 1.82 2.40 7.91
C ASP A 99 3.10 2.04 7.15
N TYR A 100 3.54 2.91 6.22
CA TYR A 100 4.76 2.70 5.46
C TYR A 100 6.02 2.62 6.34
N GLN A 101 6.14 3.53 7.32
CA GLN A 101 7.25 3.53 8.28
C GLN A 101 7.27 2.24 9.12
N SER A 102 6.10 1.80 9.60
CA SER A 102 5.98 0.55 10.37
C SER A 102 6.43 -0.67 9.56
N MET A 103 6.04 -0.75 8.29
CA MET A 103 6.40 -1.83 7.38
C MET A 103 7.88 -1.84 7.05
N THR A 104 8.48 -0.66 6.87
CA THR A 104 9.92 -0.53 6.67
C THR A 104 10.71 -1.03 7.88
N ALA A 105 10.24 -0.75 9.09
CA ALA A 105 10.85 -1.26 10.33
C ALA A 105 10.76 -2.80 10.42
N VAL A 106 9.60 -3.38 10.08
CA VAL A 106 9.42 -4.84 10.02
C VAL A 106 10.36 -5.48 8.98
N LEU A 107 10.46 -4.88 7.79
CA LEU A 107 11.34 -5.37 6.73
C LEU A 107 12.80 -5.38 7.17
N SER A 108 13.23 -4.30 7.83
CA SER A 108 14.59 -4.13 8.33
C SER A 108 14.93 -5.18 9.38
N ARG A 109 14.03 -5.41 10.35
CA ARG A 109 14.18 -6.48 11.37
C ARG A 109 14.33 -7.85 10.74
N ARG A 110 13.54 -8.14 9.70
CA ARG A 110 13.62 -9.41 8.98
C ARG A 110 14.98 -9.61 8.31
N PHE A 111 15.49 -8.58 7.62
CA PHE A 111 16.83 -8.66 7.03
C PHE A 111 17.92 -8.88 8.08
N SER A 112 17.83 -8.23 9.24
CA SER A 112 18.74 -8.48 10.36
C SER A 112 18.70 -9.93 10.84
N LEU A 113 17.51 -10.55 10.93
CA LEU A 113 17.37 -11.96 11.30
C LEU A 113 17.97 -12.90 10.25
N MET A 114 17.77 -12.62 8.96
CA MET A 114 18.39 -13.41 7.88
C MET A 114 19.91 -13.30 7.89
N GLN A 115 20.45 -12.10 8.14
CA GLN A 115 21.89 -11.88 8.30
C GLN A 115 22.44 -12.66 9.50
N LEU A 116 21.74 -12.65 10.64
CA LEU A 116 22.14 -13.42 11.82
C LEU A 116 22.16 -14.92 11.55
N ALA A 117 21.14 -15.46 10.87
CA ALA A 117 21.07 -16.88 10.51
C ALA A 117 22.18 -17.30 9.52
N LEU A 118 22.58 -16.39 8.62
CA LEU A 118 23.71 -16.61 7.71
C LEU A 118 25.05 -16.55 8.44
N ALA A 119 25.23 -15.59 9.36
CA ALA A 119 26.45 -15.41 10.13
C ALA A 119 26.69 -16.54 11.13
N GLY A 120 25.63 -17.01 11.81
CA GLY A 120 25.71 -18.11 12.79
C GLY A 120 25.92 -19.51 12.20
N ARG A 121 26.04 -19.64 10.87
CA ARG A 121 26.34 -20.91 10.17
C ARG A 121 27.85 -21.13 9.96
N ASN A 122 28.73 -20.32 10.58
CA ASN A 122 30.18 -20.52 10.58
C ASN A 122 30.69 -20.73 12.00
#